data_AF-A0A520RAY1-F1
#
_entry.id   AF-A0A520RAY1-F1
#
_cell.length_a   1.000
_cell.length_b   1.000
_cell.length_c   1.000
_cell.angle_alpha   90.00
_cell.angle_beta   90.00
_cell.angle_gamma   90.00
#
_symmetry.space_group_name_H-M   'P 1'
#
loop_
_entity.id
_entity.type
_entity.pdbx_description
1 polymer ?
#
loop_
_entity_poly.entity_id
_entity_poly.type
_entity_poly.pdbx_seq_one_letter_code
_entity_poly.pdbx_strand_id
1 'polypeptide(L)'
;MAPKKFPLGSVSFFLTAFLCFFFSPGASAQLQQDSYDDGNDDGWDRFSPLDIVGASSIFTFPDYQGGGHGYRLQSPAPPVADAGPARSFSLLPQVYTDFYASVDVVDWNNEVDQAFGIILRTDNVGLGQTTGYV
;
A
#
# COMPACT_ATOMS: atom_id res chain seq x y z
N MET A 1 56.35 -42.12 -8.44
CA MET A 1 55.33 -41.57 -7.51
C MET A 1 54.76 -40.34 -8.18
N ALA A 2 53.55 -40.42 -8.77
CA ALA A 2 52.96 -39.32 -9.55
C ALA A 2 52.11 -38.40 -8.64
N PRO A 3 52.11 -37.07 -8.87
CA PRO A 3 51.36 -36.15 -8.02
C PRO A 3 49.85 -36.24 -8.34
N LYS A 4 49.01 -36.42 -7.31
CA LYS A 4 47.55 -36.32 -7.44
C LYS A 4 47.19 -34.86 -7.70
N LYS A 5 46.71 -34.55 -8.90
CA LYS A 5 46.10 -33.25 -9.22
C LYS A 5 44.72 -33.19 -8.58
N PHE A 6 44.53 -32.30 -7.61
CA PHE A 6 43.19 -31.99 -7.09
C PHE A 6 42.40 -31.20 -8.15
N PRO A 7 41.10 -31.50 -8.38
CA PRO A 7 40.31 -30.84 -9.40
C PRO A 7 40.05 -29.37 -9.01
N LEU A 8 40.46 -28.46 -9.89
CA LEU A 8 40.40 -27.00 -9.72
C LEU A 8 38.95 -26.44 -9.67
N GLY A 9 37.93 -27.26 -9.92
CA GLY A 9 36.53 -26.83 -10.04
C GLY A 9 35.78 -26.65 -8.71
N SER A 10 36.16 -27.35 -7.64
CA SER A 10 35.39 -27.36 -6.39
C SER A 10 35.59 -26.08 -5.57
N VAL A 11 36.77 -25.46 -5.64
CA VAL A 11 37.09 -24.24 -4.89
C VAL A 11 36.28 -23.04 -5.41
N SER A 12 36.00 -23.00 -6.72
CA SER A 12 35.24 -21.91 -7.34
C SER A 12 33.75 -21.92 -6.95
N PHE A 13 33.14 -23.10 -6.76
CA PHE A 13 31.71 -23.20 -6.45
C PHE A 13 31.41 -22.82 -4.98
N PHE A 14 32.28 -23.22 -4.05
CA PHE A 14 32.16 -22.85 -2.64
C PHE A 14 32.47 -21.37 -2.40
N LEU A 15 33.41 -20.77 -3.15
CA LEU A 15 33.75 -19.35 -3.01
C LEU A 15 32.63 -18.43 -3.54
N THR A 16 31.94 -18.82 -4.62
CA THR A 16 30.79 -18.07 -5.15
C THR A 16 29.58 -18.14 -4.22
N ALA A 17 29.27 -19.30 -3.65
CA ALA A 17 28.18 -19.43 -2.67
C ALA A 17 28.46 -18.67 -1.35
N PHE A 18 29.72 -18.63 -0.90
CA PHE A 18 30.13 -17.88 0.29
C PHE A 18 30.08 -16.36 0.05
N LEU A 19 30.43 -15.87 -1.15
CA LEU A 19 30.29 -14.44 -1.47
C LEU A 19 28.82 -14.00 -1.48
N CYS A 20 27.88 -14.79 -2.02
CA CYS A 20 26.47 -14.40 -2.05
C CYS A 20 25.82 -14.33 -0.65
N PHE A 21 26.25 -15.17 0.30
CA PHE A 21 25.66 -15.23 1.65
C PHE A 21 26.23 -14.17 2.60
N PHE A 22 27.49 -13.74 2.41
CA PHE A 22 28.15 -12.77 3.29
C PHE A 22 28.23 -11.34 2.73
N PHE A 23 28.04 -11.14 1.42
CA PHE A 23 28.09 -9.82 0.77
C PHE A 23 26.74 -9.34 0.21
N SER A 24 25.61 -9.96 0.56
CA SER A 24 24.31 -9.29 0.40
C SER A 24 24.14 -8.34 1.61
N PRO A 25 24.29 -7.01 1.45
CA PRO A 25 23.80 -6.10 2.47
C PRO A 25 22.29 -6.33 2.53
N GLY A 26 21.77 -6.62 3.72
CA GLY A 26 20.41 -7.08 3.94
C GLY A 26 19.38 -6.32 3.12
N ALA A 27 18.87 -6.96 2.07
CA ALA A 27 17.62 -6.57 1.46
C ALA A 27 16.52 -7.01 2.42
N SER A 28 16.27 -6.22 3.46
CA SER A 28 15.09 -6.39 4.31
C SER A 28 13.89 -5.95 3.49
N ALA A 29 13.05 -6.90 3.07
CA ALA A 29 11.75 -6.56 2.52
C ALA A 29 10.97 -5.81 3.61
N GLN A 30 10.61 -4.56 3.35
CA GLN A 30 9.70 -3.83 4.23
C GLN A 30 8.29 -4.37 3.97
N LEU A 31 7.67 -4.95 5.00
CA LEU A 31 6.27 -5.35 4.98
C LEU A 31 5.46 -4.28 5.70
N GLN A 32 4.50 -3.69 4.99
CA GLN A 32 3.37 -3.01 5.64
C GLN A 32 2.15 -3.87 5.49
N GLN A 33 1.47 -4.10 6.60
CA GLN A 33 0.16 -4.72 6.63
C GLN A 33 -0.67 -4.02 7.71
N ASP A 34 -1.92 -3.76 7.38
CA ASP A 34 -2.92 -3.26 8.31
C ASP A 34 -4.21 -4.03 8.02
N SER A 35 -4.72 -4.78 9.00
CA SER A 35 -5.99 -5.48 8.85
C SER A 35 -7.17 -4.65 9.33
N TYR A 36 -6.91 -3.53 10.01
CA TYR A 36 -7.91 -2.65 10.60
C TYR A 36 -8.79 -3.28 11.68
N ASP A 37 -8.52 -4.52 12.09
CA ASP A 37 -9.30 -5.26 13.08
C ASP A 37 -9.27 -4.63 14.48
N ASP A 38 -8.30 -3.75 14.75
CA ASP A 38 -8.19 -2.97 15.98
C ASP A 38 -9.02 -1.68 15.94
N GLY A 39 -9.72 -1.42 14.85
CA GLY A 39 -10.68 -0.33 14.70
C GLY A 39 -10.03 1.05 14.51
N ASN A 40 -8.80 1.11 14.02
CA ASN A 40 -8.13 2.37 13.67
C ASN A 40 -7.32 2.25 12.36
N ASP A 41 -6.79 3.37 11.89
CA ASP A 41 -5.90 3.51 10.75
C ASP A 41 -4.60 4.19 11.17
N ASP A 42 -4.07 3.81 12.34
CA ASP A 42 -2.86 4.40 12.91
C ASP A 42 -1.68 4.30 11.93
N GLY A 43 -1.03 5.44 11.70
CA GLY A 43 0.06 5.54 10.73
C GLY A 43 -0.39 5.81 9.29
N TRP A 44 -1.69 5.93 9.02
CA TRP A 44 -2.22 6.42 7.74
C TRP A 44 -2.69 7.87 7.84
N ASP A 45 -2.40 8.65 6.81
CA ASP A 45 -2.90 10.02 6.68
C ASP A 45 -4.24 10.01 5.91
N ARG A 46 -5.30 10.49 6.55
CA ARG A 46 -6.62 10.63 5.93
C ARG A 46 -6.68 11.84 5.01
N PHE A 47 -7.13 11.67 3.78
CA PHE A 47 -7.31 12.77 2.84
C PHE A 47 -8.79 13.03 2.51
N SER A 48 -9.28 14.19 2.96
CA SER A 48 -10.64 14.67 2.71
C SER A 48 -10.63 15.98 1.90
N PRO A 49 -10.49 15.91 0.56
CA PRO A 49 -10.29 17.10 -0.27
C PRO A 49 -11.50 18.02 -0.34
N LEU A 50 -12.70 17.50 -0.06
CA LEU A 50 -13.97 18.20 -0.21
C LEU A 50 -14.50 18.81 1.10
N ASP A 51 -13.70 18.77 2.17
CA ASP A 51 -14.00 19.49 3.43
C ASP A 51 -14.25 20.98 3.18
N ILE A 52 -13.50 21.58 2.26
CA ILE A 52 -13.59 23.00 1.90
C ILE A 52 -14.96 23.39 1.32
N VAL A 53 -15.72 22.43 0.76
CA VAL A 53 -17.07 22.65 0.24
C VAL A 53 -18.15 22.02 1.14
N GLY A 54 -17.81 21.65 2.38
CA GLY A 54 -18.74 21.08 3.34
C GLY A 54 -19.12 19.63 3.07
N ALA A 55 -18.35 18.90 2.26
CA ALA A 55 -18.58 17.50 1.92
C ALA A 55 -17.45 16.62 2.49
N SER A 56 -17.37 16.60 3.82
CA SER A 56 -16.31 15.90 4.52
C SER A 56 -16.41 14.39 4.39
N SER A 57 -15.26 13.77 4.17
CA SER A 57 -15.12 12.32 4.08
C SER A 57 -15.22 11.71 5.47
N ILE A 58 -15.85 10.54 5.54
CA ILE A 58 -16.13 9.80 6.76
C ILE A 58 -15.30 8.52 6.72
N PHE A 59 -14.49 8.32 7.77
CA PHE A 59 -13.60 7.18 7.94
C PHE A 59 -14.08 6.38 9.13
N THR A 60 -14.44 5.11 8.90
CA THR A 60 -15.05 4.25 9.91
C THR A 60 -14.51 2.83 9.83
N PHE A 61 -14.66 2.08 10.92
CA PHE A 61 -14.22 0.70 11.06
C PHE A 61 -15.42 -0.20 11.40
N PRO A 62 -16.38 -0.40 10.48
CA PRO A 62 -17.51 -1.28 10.73
C PRO A 62 -17.10 -2.75 10.85
N ASP A 63 -17.86 -3.52 11.63
CA ASP A 63 -17.79 -4.98 11.57
C ASP A 63 -18.13 -5.48 10.15
N TYR A 64 -17.42 -6.50 9.67
CA TYR A 64 -17.69 -7.15 8.38
C TYR A 64 -17.94 -8.66 8.55
N GLN A 65 -18.53 -9.30 7.54
CA GLN A 65 -19.00 -10.70 7.66
C GLN A 65 -17.90 -11.74 7.97
N GLY A 66 -16.63 -11.42 7.71
CA GLY A 66 -15.49 -12.30 8.03
C GLY A 66 -15.06 -12.26 9.50
N GLY A 67 -15.62 -11.35 10.30
CA GLY A 67 -15.22 -11.11 11.69
C GLY A 67 -14.09 -10.08 11.80
N GLY A 68 -14.09 -9.29 12.88
CA GLY A 68 -13.21 -8.12 13.00
C GLY A 68 -13.82 -6.88 12.36
N HIS A 69 -12.98 -5.91 11.99
CA HIS A 69 -13.41 -4.64 11.40
C HIS A 69 -12.81 -4.48 9.99
N GLY A 70 -13.55 -3.82 9.11
CA GLY A 70 -13.06 -3.38 7.80
C GLY A 70 -12.86 -1.88 7.76
N TYR A 71 -11.92 -1.39 6.97
CA TYR A 71 -11.76 0.05 6.78
C TYR A 71 -12.70 0.59 5.72
N ARG A 72 -13.60 1.50 6.10
CA ARG A 72 -14.59 2.09 5.20
C ARG A 72 -14.40 3.59 5.08
N LEU A 73 -14.14 4.02 3.84
CA LEU A 73 -14.11 5.41 3.43
C LEU A 73 -15.42 5.75 2.72
N GLN A 74 -16.09 6.82 3.16
CA GLN A 74 -17.28 7.35 2.51
C GLN A 74 -17.06 8.82 2.21
N SER A 75 -17.08 9.19 0.93
CA SER A 75 -17.04 10.59 0.51
C SER A 75 -18.43 11.00 0.04
N PRO A 76 -19.10 11.97 0.70
CA PRO A 76 -20.41 12.43 0.27
C PRO A 76 -20.30 13.24 -1.03
N ALA A 77 -21.38 13.24 -1.81
CA ALA A 77 -21.49 14.11 -2.98
C ALA A 77 -21.38 15.59 -2.55
N PRO A 78 -20.52 16.40 -3.19
CA PRO A 78 -20.39 17.79 -2.82
C PRO A 78 -21.66 18.59 -3.16
N PRO A 79 -22.05 19.58 -2.33
CA PRO A 79 -23.21 20.43 -2.61
C PRO A 79 -22.96 21.41 -3.78
N VAL A 80 -21.70 21.56 -4.20
CA VAL A 80 -21.27 22.45 -5.29
C VAL A 80 -20.77 21.60 -6.45
N ALA A 81 -21.41 21.72 -7.61
CA ALA A 81 -21.11 20.91 -8.80
C ALA A 81 -19.65 21.07 -9.29
N ASP A 82 -19.10 22.29 -9.21
CA ASP A 82 -17.75 22.60 -9.68
C ASP A 82 -16.64 21.98 -8.82
N ALA A 83 -16.97 21.38 -7.66
CA ALA A 83 -16.01 20.65 -6.82
C ALA A 83 -15.61 19.28 -7.41
N GLY A 84 -16.30 18.85 -8.46
CA GLY A 84 -16.10 17.55 -9.10
C GLY A 84 -16.72 16.39 -8.30
N PRO A 85 -16.40 15.14 -8.64
CA PRO A 85 -16.98 13.96 -8.01
C PRO A 85 -16.47 13.77 -6.56
N ALA A 86 -17.29 13.08 -5.77
CA ALA A 86 -16.92 12.62 -4.43
C ALA A 86 -15.67 11.74 -4.49
N ARG A 87 -14.71 11.99 -3.60
CA ARG A 87 -13.43 11.27 -3.56
C ARG A 87 -12.73 11.47 -2.23
N SER A 88 -12.09 10.41 -1.77
CA SER A 88 -11.24 10.38 -0.59
C SER A 88 -10.29 9.20 -0.71
N PHE A 89 -9.18 9.26 0.00
CA PHE A 89 -8.26 8.14 0.16
C PHE A 89 -7.49 8.31 1.45
N SER A 90 -6.76 7.27 1.84
CA SER A 90 -5.78 7.33 2.91
C SER A 90 -4.41 7.00 2.35
N LEU A 91 -3.40 7.69 2.86
CA LEU A 91 -2.03 7.58 2.37
C LEU A 91 -1.16 6.95 3.45
N LEU A 92 -0.35 5.99 3.06
CA LEU A 92 0.74 5.53 3.88
C LEU A 92 1.94 6.46 3.66
N PRO A 93 2.43 7.20 4.68
CA PRO A 93 3.49 8.19 4.53
C PRO A 93 4.87 7.58 4.28
N GLN A 94 5.03 6.28 4.56
CA GLN A 94 6.26 5.54 4.29
C GLN A 94 6.50 5.43 2.77
N VAL A 95 7.72 5.76 2.32
CA VAL A 95 8.11 5.71 0.90
C VAL A 95 8.67 4.33 0.56
N TYR A 96 8.14 3.73 -0.51
CA TYR A 96 8.59 2.46 -1.08
C TYR A 96 9.00 2.64 -2.54
N THR A 97 10.09 1.99 -2.97
CA THR A 97 10.58 2.08 -4.35
C THR A 97 10.04 0.95 -5.23
N ASP A 98 10.37 -0.29 -4.85
CA ASP A 98 9.94 -1.53 -5.51
C ASP A 98 9.09 -2.32 -4.54
N PHE A 99 7.84 -2.56 -4.90
CA PHE A 99 6.87 -3.16 -4.00
C PHE A 99 5.77 -3.91 -4.76
N TYR A 100 5.10 -4.78 -4.03
CA TYR A 100 3.81 -5.38 -4.40
C TYR A 100 2.78 -4.89 -3.39
N ALA A 101 1.60 -4.50 -3.87
CA ALA A 101 0.50 -4.07 -3.02
C ALA A 101 -0.75 -4.88 -3.36
N SER A 102 -1.47 -5.29 -2.32
CA SER A 102 -2.75 -5.97 -2.43
C SER A 102 -3.65 -5.53 -1.28
N VAL A 103 -4.94 -5.60 -1.51
CA VAL A 103 -5.98 -5.26 -0.54
C VAL A 103 -7.14 -6.24 -0.73
N ASP A 104 -7.78 -6.58 0.37
CA ASP A 104 -9.02 -7.34 0.34
C ASP A 104 -10.20 -6.36 0.32
N VAL A 105 -11.06 -6.47 -0.70
CA VAL A 105 -12.29 -5.68 -0.79
C VAL A 105 -13.45 -6.55 -0.33
N VAL A 106 -14.08 -6.15 0.77
CA VAL A 106 -15.21 -6.85 1.40
C VAL A 106 -16.46 -5.98 1.37
N ASP A 107 -17.62 -6.63 1.50
CA ASP A 107 -18.94 -5.96 1.57
C ASP A 107 -19.19 -4.94 0.44
N TRP A 108 -18.73 -5.26 -0.78
CA TRP A 108 -18.95 -4.44 -1.97
C TRP A 108 -20.44 -4.30 -2.30
N ASN A 109 -20.93 -3.07 -2.33
CA ASN A 109 -22.30 -2.74 -2.69
C ASN A 109 -22.46 -2.50 -4.21
N ASN A 110 -23.22 -3.36 -4.89
CA ASN A 110 -23.50 -3.22 -6.33
C ASN A 110 -24.68 -2.28 -6.66
N GLU A 111 -25.36 -1.75 -5.66
CA GLU A 111 -26.52 -0.86 -5.82
C GLU A 111 -26.13 0.62 -5.90
N VAL A 112 -24.85 0.94 -5.65
CA VAL A 112 -24.32 2.30 -5.72
C VAL A 112 -23.24 2.38 -6.79
N ASP A 113 -23.17 3.51 -7.49
CA ASP A 113 -22.07 3.81 -8.40
C ASP A 113 -20.85 4.20 -7.58
N GLN A 114 -19.94 3.25 -7.40
CA GLN A 114 -18.73 3.40 -6.60
C GLN A 114 -17.52 2.82 -7.32
N ALA A 115 -16.38 3.44 -7.06
CA ALA A 115 -15.09 3.01 -7.57
C ALA A 115 -14.10 2.87 -6.41
N PHE A 116 -13.19 1.92 -6.55
CA PHE A 116 -12.10 1.69 -5.63
C PHE A 116 -10.81 1.44 -6.43
N GLY A 117 -9.68 1.87 -5.88
CA GLY A 117 -8.38 1.67 -6.48
C GLY A 117 -7.26 1.91 -5.48
N ILE A 118 -6.04 1.54 -5.88
CA ILE A 118 -4.81 1.79 -5.13
C ILE A 118 -4.03 2.85 -5.87
N ILE A 119 -3.75 3.98 -5.22
CA ILE A 119 -2.93 5.04 -5.80
C ILE A 119 -1.47 4.78 -5.43
N LEU A 120 -0.60 4.74 -6.44
CA LEU A 120 0.81 4.39 -6.28
C LEU A 120 1.72 5.56 -6.68
N ARG A 121 2.87 5.65 -5.98
CA ARG A 121 3.90 6.66 -6.22
C ARG A 121 3.32 8.09 -6.17
N THR A 122 2.48 8.32 -5.16
CA THR A 122 1.77 9.57 -4.95
C THR A 122 2.71 10.67 -4.45
N ASP A 123 2.53 11.89 -4.93
CA ASP A 123 3.25 13.08 -4.46
C ASP A 123 2.33 14.32 -4.52
N ASN A 124 2.73 15.39 -3.83
CA ASN A 124 2.02 16.67 -3.77
C ASN A 124 0.51 16.52 -3.50
N VAL A 125 0.15 15.70 -2.51
CA VAL A 125 -1.24 15.37 -2.21
C VAL A 125 -2.04 16.63 -1.88
N GLY A 126 -3.09 16.87 -2.66
CA GLY A 126 -3.99 17.99 -2.47
C GLY A 126 -5.03 18.11 -3.58
N LEU A 127 -6.06 18.92 -3.30
CA LEU A 127 -7.15 19.15 -4.25
C LEU A 127 -6.61 19.73 -5.57
N GLY A 128 -6.76 18.99 -6.67
CA GLY A 128 -6.36 19.43 -8.01
C GLY A 128 -4.85 19.40 -8.26
N GLN A 129 -4.04 18.89 -7.33
CA GLN A 129 -2.58 18.92 -7.41
C GLN A 129 -1.89 17.59 -7.07
N THR A 130 -2.65 16.60 -6.56
CA THR A 130 -2.15 15.23 -6.32
C THR A 130 -1.58 14.63 -7.60
N THR A 131 -0.31 14.22 -7.53
CA THR A 131 0.36 13.44 -8.56
C THR A 131 0.33 11.97 -8.15
N GLY A 132 0.11 11.05 -9.09
CA GLY A 132 0.16 9.61 -8.82
C GLY A 132 -0.36 8.78 -9.99
N TYR A 133 -0.12 7.47 -9.95
CA TYR A 133 -0.81 6.52 -10.82
C TYR A 133 -2.08 6.04 -10.13
N VAL A 134 -3.22 6.21 -10.81
CA VAL A 134 -4.56 5.79 -10.38
C VAL A 134 -5.03 4.66 -11.28
#